data_AF-A0A537B658-F1
#
_entry.id   AF-A0A537B658-F1
#
_cell.length_a   1.000
_cell.length_b   1.000
_cell.length_c   1.000
_cell.angle_alpha   90.00
_cell.angle_beta   90.00
_cell.angle_gamma   90.00
#
_symmetry.space_group_name_H-M   'P 1'
#
loop_
_entity.id
_entity.type
_entity.pdbx_description
1 polymer ?
#
loop_
_entity_poly.entity_id
_entity_poly.type
_entity_poly.pdbx_seq_one_letter_code
_entity_poly.pdbx_strand_id
1 'polypeptide(L)'
;MRGIVSVRQYSTRVSRRSTARRNALAAALFLAGIAVVPPAALADASNPVCPAETVFFDPGHGQDIVVPSGFEVSVFAKGLNFPTAVAFRGDGRRFEVFVLESGHGLPSRCNDETSTLVGGELSATNPFTPDILVFDQSGNRIRGPLAKPTTSGAGLQPHGPAIDIAFEKGFEGGRLFATDSNQAIRAVGAQNNSSRIVTVNPETGHVTPFITGLPTGDHPAEQITFKDGWIYWSQGSTTNSSVVGHDNGLGANQQDIPCQDITLSQNTFDSGDGHKTSGYSPHGVARPGATVRAFESATGRGICDGSVLRAKVNATNPKSTIEPFSWGYRNPYGIRFAPDNHALKGGLFVTENGEDERGARPTNNSPDRLHLAQQNRDGSPDYHGWPDRFGFLDSTQAVFNPVGGPGDDNPAAVVGKPVQPVLAFPPQPITAPLALEPADVAIVGLDFVPNSFVHGPVKRGAALAGREGDFGFSKSNGTPEEGHDIQLINFSRPGEPLQL
;
A
#
# COMPACT_ATOMS: atom_id res chain seq x y z
N MET A 1 -21.41 6.45 -14.82
CA MET A 1 -21.26 7.46 -13.76
C MET A 1 -20.20 8.43 -14.25
N ARG A 2 -20.48 9.73 -14.35
CA ARG A 2 -19.51 10.75 -14.79
C ARG A 2 -19.39 11.78 -13.67
N GLY A 3 -18.18 12.01 -13.17
CA GLY A 3 -17.82 13.21 -12.39
C GLY A 3 -17.40 12.98 -10.94
N ILE A 4 -16.30 12.27 -10.70
CA ILE A 4 -15.39 12.69 -9.63
C ILE A 4 -14.48 13.76 -10.26
N VAL A 5 -14.28 14.88 -9.58
CA VAL A 5 -13.26 15.86 -9.96
C VAL A 5 -12.33 16.02 -8.76
N SER A 6 -11.08 15.62 -8.93
CA SER A 6 -9.98 16.04 -8.06
C SER A 6 -9.69 17.51 -8.38
N VAL A 7 -9.88 18.41 -7.41
CA VAL A 7 -9.67 19.85 -7.61
C VAL A 7 -8.67 20.38 -6.61
N ARG A 8 -7.52 20.84 -7.12
CA ARG A 8 -6.59 21.72 -6.40
C ARG A 8 -7.03 23.18 -6.56
N GLN A 9 -7.13 23.91 -5.45
CA GLN A 9 -7.06 25.36 -5.42
C GLN A 9 -5.68 25.77 -4.90
N TYR A 10 -4.87 26.42 -5.73
CA TYR A 10 -3.54 26.90 -5.37
C TYR A 10 -3.61 28.15 -4.49
N SER A 11 -2.86 28.17 -3.39
CA SER A 11 -2.43 29.41 -2.73
C SER A 11 -0.97 29.68 -3.10
N THR A 12 -0.72 30.62 -4.01
CA THR A 12 0.62 31.05 -4.37
C THR A 12 1.11 32.10 -3.37
N ARG A 13 1.89 31.71 -2.37
CA ARG A 13 2.81 32.65 -1.70
C ARG A 13 4.21 32.50 -2.27
N VAL A 14 4.47 33.28 -3.32
CA VAL A 14 5.82 33.48 -3.86
C VAL A 14 6.64 34.26 -2.84
N SER A 15 7.51 33.58 -2.09
CA SER A 15 8.55 34.23 -1.30
C SER A 15 9.65 34.73 -2.24
N ARG A 16 9.62 36.02 -2.58
CA ARG A 16 10.71 36.69 -3.30
C ARG A 16 11.92 36.83 -2.38
N ARG A 17 12.93 35.95 -2.53
CA ARG A 17 14.27 36.21 -1.98
C ARG A 17 14.93 37.34 -2.78
N SER A 18 15.17 38.46 -2.11
CA SER A 18 15.93 39.59 -2.67
C SER A 18 17.41 39.23 -2.80
N THR A 19 17.96 39.37 -3.99
CA THR A 19 19.40 39.25 -4.29
C THR A 19 20.13 40.52 -3.86
N ALA A 20 21.00 40.41 -2.84
CA ALA A 20 21.99 41.44 -2.54
C ALA A 20 23.34 41.05 -3.17
N ARG A 21 23.74 41.78 -4.22
CA ARG A 21 25.13 41.83 -4.69
C ARG A 21 25.94 42.71 -3.75
N ARG A 22 27.13 42.26 -3.32
CA ARG A 22 28.36 43.08 -3.26
C ARG A 22 29.61 42.24 -2.91
N ASN A 23 30.53 42.28 -3.87
CA ASN A 23 31.98 42.48 -3.80
C ASN A 23 32.88 41.41 -3.16
N ALA A 24 33.78 40.91 -4.02
CA ALA A 24 34.96 40.14 -3.70
C ALA A 24 36.14 41.04 -3.26
N LEU A 25 37.12 40.37 -2.63
CA LEU A 25 38.49 40.76 -2.26
C LEU A 25 38.69 41.39 -0.88
N ALA A 26 39.10 40.57 0.10
CA ALA A 26 40.49 40.50 0.55
C ALA A 26 40.68 39.37 1.58
N ALA A 27 41.73 38.57 1.39
CA ALA A 27 42.12 37.43 2.21
C ALA A 27 42.97 37.86 3.41
N ALA A 28 42.83 37.19 4.56
CA ALA A 28 43.92 36.95 5.51
C ALA A 28 43.54 35.87 6.54
N LEU A 29 44.18 34.70 6.37
CA LEU A 29 44.69 33.79 7.40
C LEU A 29 44.15 33.92 8.85
N PHE A 30 43.29 32.97 9.23
CA PHE A 30 43.32 32.33 10.55
C PHE A 30 43.03 30.83 10.38
N LEU A 31 44.09 30.07 10.07
CA LEU A 31 44.15 28.62 10.25
C LEU A 31 44.49 28.37 11.71
N ALA A 32 43.48 28.18 12.55
CA ALA A 32 43.64 27.60 13.87
C ALA A 32 42.33 26.92 14.31
N GLY A 33 42.30 25.59 14.18
CA GLY A 33 41.46 24.73 15.00
C GLY A 33 39.96 24.68 14.69
N ILE A 34 39.55 24.61 13.43
CA ILE A 34 38.23 24.01 13.14
C ILE A 34 38.47 22.50 13.14
N ALA A 35 38.19 21.84 14.27
CA ALA A 35 37.95 20.42 14.25
C ALA A 35 36.86 20.20 13.19
N VAL A 36 37.21 19.60 12.06
CA VAL A 36 36.23 19.13 11.08
C VAL A 36 35.48 18.03 11.81
N VAL A 37 34.38 18.40 12.46
CA VAL A 37 33.42 17.46 13.00
C VAL A 37 32.95 16.66 11.79
N PRO A 38 33.24 15.35 11.70
CA PRO A 38 32.79 14.55 10.56
C PRO A 38 31.26 14.70 10.46
N PRO A 39 30.66 14.78 9.26
CA PRO A 39 29.22 15.03 9.10
C PRO A 39 28.34 14.08 9.93
N ALA A 40 28.82 12.85 10.18
CA ALA A 40 28.18 11.88 11.07
C ALA A 40 27.99 12.36 12.52
N ALA A 41 28.83 13.28 13.02
CA ALA A 41 28.74 13.86 14.36
C ALA A 41 27.78 15.08 14.43
N LEU A 42 27.12 15.44 13.32
CA LEU A 42 26.02 16.42 13.27
C LEU A 42 24.67 15.80 12.89
N ALA A 43 24.63 14.50 12.54
CA ALA A 43 23.40 13.82 12.13
C ALA A 43 22.45 13.57 13.32
N ASP A 44 21.14 13.60 13.05
CA ASP A 44 20.10 13.32 14.06
C ASP A 44 19.99 11.82 14.37
N ALA A 45 20.24 10.97 13.37
CA ALA A 45 20.31 9.53 13.53
C ALA A 45 21.28 8.89 12.53
N SER A 46 21.77 7.70 12.90
CA SER A 46 22.59 6.82 12.06
C SER A 46 21.96 5.44 12.04
N ASN A 47 21.99 4.79 10.87
CA ASN A 47 21.50 3.42 10.76
C ASN A 47 22.39 2.48 11.60
N PRO A 48 21.83 1.68 12.52
CA PRO A 48 22.60 0.83 13.43
C PRO A 48 23.39 -0.29 12.72
N VAL A 49 22.95 -0.73 11.54
CA VAL A 49 23.61 -1.77 10.73
C VAL A 49 24.56 -1.15 9.70
N CYS A 50 24.23 0.03 9.19
CA CYS A 50 25.04 0.79 8.23
C CYS A 50 25.37 2.19 8.77
N PRO A 51 26.35 2.35 9.69
CA PRO A 51 26.56 3.62 10.38
C PRO A 51 26.98 4.80 9.49
N ALA A 52 27.48 4.53 8.29
CA ALA A 52 27.76 5.55 7.29
C ALA A 52 26.49 6.18 6.69
N GLU A 53 25.36 5.48 6.75
CA GLU A 53 24.04 6.00 6.42
C GLU A 53 23.54 6.83 7.60
N THR A 54 23.59 8.14 7.41
CA THR A 54 23.19 9.14 8.40
C THR A 54 22.10 10.01 7.82
N VAL A 55 21.15 10.41 8.66
CA VAL A 55 20.05 11.28 8.26
C VAL A 55 20.04 12.52 9.16
N PHE A 56 19.80 13.67 8.52
CA PHE A 56 19.38 14.88 9.18
C PHE A 56 17.86 14.89 9.09
N PHE A 57 17.20 14.69 10.22
CA PHE A 57 15.77 14.55 10.33
C PHE A 57 15.23 15.63 11.28
N ASP A 58 14.77 16.73 10.71
CA ASP A 58 13.92 17.68 11.39
C ASP A 58 12.46 17.42 10.93
N PRO A 59 11.61 16.78 11.75
CA PRO A 59 10.21 16.56 11.39
C PRO A 59 9.42 17.87 11.22
N GLY A 60 9.99 19.02 11.62
CA GLY A 60 9.38 20.33 11.51
C GLY A 60 7.96 20.38 12.09
N HIS A 61 7.05 21.00 11.34
CA HIS A 61 5.62 21.08 11.62
C HIS A 61 4.78 20.41 10.51
N GLY A 62 5.36 19.50 9.72
CA GLY A 62 4.68 18.89 8.58
C GLY A 62 4.50 19.82 7.37
N GLN A 63 5.30 20.89 7.28
CA GLN A 63 5.23 21.87 6.19
C GLN A 63 5.52 21.31 4.79
N ASP A 64 6.12 20.12 4.71
CA ASP A 64 6.47 19.43 3.47
C ASP A 64 5.32 18.57 2.93
N ILE A 65 4.23 18.44 3.68
CA ILE A 65 3.02 17.73 3.26
C ILE A 65 2.03 18.74 2.66
N VAL A 66 1.67 18.55 1.39
CA VAL A 66 0.68 19.40 0.74
C VAL A 66 -0.73 18.97 1.18
N VAL A 67 -1.52 19.93 1.68
CA VAL A 67 -2.91 19.73 2.12
C VAL A 67 -3.87 20.70 1.42
N PRO A 68 -5.19 20.40 1.40
CA PRO A 68 -6.17 21.30 0.81
C PRO A 68 -6.14 22.71 1.44
N SER A 69 -6.48 23.74 0.65
CA SER A 69 -6.49 25.12 1.11
C SER A 69 -7.40 25.31 2.33
N GLY A 70 -6.87 25.94 3.37
CA GLY A 70 -7.58 26.18 4.63
C GLY A 70 -7.37 25.09 5.69
N PHE A 71 -6.56 24.06 5.38
CA PHE A 71 -6.13 23.03 6.32
C PHE A 71 -4.66 23.21 6.68
N GLU A 72 -4.27 22.67 7.83
CA GLU A 72 -2.91 22.63 8.31
C GLU A 72 -2.56 21.23 8.80
N VAL A 73 -1.27 20.91 8.79
CA VAL A 73 -0.73 19.70 9.42
C VAL A 73 -0.15 20.11 10.77
N SER A 74 -0.38 19.29 11.78
CA SER A 74 0.23 19.43 13.09
C SER A 74 0.83 18.10 13.52
N VAL A 75 2.01 18.13 14.12
CA VAL A 75 2.69 16.93 14.62
C VAL A 75 1.94 16.40 15.85
N PHE A 76 1.43 15.17 15.76
CA PHE A 76 0.87 14.43 16.88
C PHE A 76 1.96 13.65 17.63
N ALA A 77 2.77 12.88 16.90
CA ALA A 77 3.92 12.13 17.42
C ALA A 77 5.06 12.17 16.39
N LYS A 78 6.30 11.93 16.84
CA LYS A 78 7.51 11.93 16.00
C LYS A 78 8.50 10.85 16.43
N GLY A 79 9.46 10.55 15.56
CA GLY A 79 10.48 9.52 15.84
C GLY A 79 9.95 8.09 15.79
N LEU A 80 8.88 7.88 15.00
CA LEU A 80 8.33 6.57 14.69
C LEU A 80 9.18 5.91 13.59
N ASN A 81 9.14 4.59 13.54
CA ASN A 81 9.88 3.79 12.58
C ASN A 81 8.93 3.07 11.61
N PHE A 82 8.91 3.49 10.34
CA PHE A 82 8.02 2.97 9.30
C PHE A 82 6.55 2.79 9.76
N PRO A 83 5.90 3.84 10.29
CA PRO A 83 4.50 3.75 10.69
C PRO A 83 3.59 3.57 9.46
N THR A 84 2.72 2.57 9.46
CA THR A 84 1.84 2.24 8.32
C THR A 84 0.36 2.48 8.61
N ALA A 85 -0.07 2.34 9.86
CA ALA A 85 -1.47 2.52 10.23
C ALA A 85 -1.66 2.96 11.68
N VAL A 86 -2.84 3.52 11.95
CA VAL A 86 -3.27 3.90 13.29
C VAL A 86 -4.70 3.46 13.60
N ALA A 87 -4.93 3.02 14.83
CA ALA A 87 -6.26 2.72 15.37
C ALA A 87 -6.53 3.54 16.63
N PHE A 88 -7.79 3.96 16.81
CA PHE A 88 -8.22 4.76 17.94
C PHE A 88 -9.15 3.96 18.85
N ARG A 89 -9.01 4.14 20.16
CA ARG A 89 -9.92 3.59 21.18
C ARG A 89 -10.27 4.67 22.21
N GLY A 90 -11.55 4.96 22.38
CA GLY A 90 -12.04 5.96 23.35
C GLY A 90 -13.03 6.94 22.73
N ASP A 91 -13.06 8.16 23.26
CA ASP A 91 -13.95 9.23 22.83
C ASP A 91 -13.19 10.49 22.41
N GLY A 92 -13.89 11.52 21.91
CA GLY A 92 -13.26 12.75 21.44
C GLY A 92 -12.55 13.61 22.51
N ARG A 93 -12.54 13.19 23.78
CA ARG A 93 -11.83 13.88 24.88
C ARG A 93 -10.71 13.04 25.48
N ARG A 94 -10.88 11.72 25.55
CA ARG A 94 -9.88 10.78 26.09
C ARG A 94 -9.86 9.55 25.21
N PHE A 95 -8.74 9.38 24.52
CA PHE A 95 -8.54 8.26 23.61
C PHE A 95 -7.08 7.82 23.62
N GLU A 96 -6.89 6.56 23.27
CA GLU A 96 -5.59 5.99 22.95
C GLU A 96 -5.44 5.88 21.43
N VAL A 97 -4.21 6.10 20.96
CA VAL A 97 -3.81 5.93 19.56
C VAL A 97 -2.81 4.79 19.49
N PHE A 98 -3.19 3.71 18.83
CA PHE A 98 -2.32 2.57 18.54
C PHE A 98 -1.68 2.81 17.19
N VAL A 99 -0.36 2.92 17.14
CA VAL A 99 0.43 3.12 15.92
C VAL A 99 1.13 1.81 15.60
N LEU A 100 0.89 1.26 14.41
CA LEU A 100 1.58 0.08 13.90
C LEU A 100 2.85 0.52 13.17
N GLU A 101 3.98 -0.02 13.59
CA GLU A 101 5.28 0.10 12.91
C GLU A 101 5.52 -1.16 12.10
N SER A 102 5.76 -1.01 10.80
CA SER A 102 5.76 -2.13 9.83
C SER A 102 6.95 -3.08 9.95
N GLY A 103 8.01 -2.67 10.66
CA GLY A 103 9.29 -3.37 10.63
C GLY A 103 9.92 -3.35 9.23
N HIS A 104 10.40 -4.50 8.80
CA HIS A 104 11.06 -4.68 7.51
C HIS A 104 10.02 -4.83 6.37
N GLY A 105 10.23 -4.13 5.26
CA GLY A 105 9.28 -4.10 4.12
C GLY A 105 9.96 -4.20 2.75
N LEU A 106 11.09 -3.50 2.57
CA LEU A 106 11.94 -3.62 1.38
C LEU A 106 13.29 -4.25 1.74
N PRO A 107 13.79 -5.22 0.95
CA PRO A 107 15.08 -5.86 1.21
C PRO A 107 16.21 -4.84 1.20
N SER A 108 16.96 -4.76 2.30
CA SER A 108 18.17 -3.94 2.39
C SER A 108 19.10 -4.52 3.42
N ARG A 109 20.40 -4.61 3.10
CA ARG A 109 21.44 -5.00 4.06
C ARG A 109 21.49 -4.09 5.30
N CYS A 110 20.95 -2.87 5.19
CA CYS A 110 20.98 -1.87 6.25
C CYS A 110 19.72 -1.90 7.13
N ASN A 111 18.64 -2.53 6.66
CA ASN A 111 17.40 -2.68 7.42
C ASN A 111 17.10 -4.15 7.68
N ASP A 112 18.12 -4.99 7.74
CA ASP A 112 18.00 -6.44 7.93
C ASP A 112 17.66 -6.76 9.40
N GLU A 113 16.46 -7.31 9.61
CA GLU A 113 15.92 -7.69 10.90
C GLU A 113 16.67 -8.85 11.55
N THR A 114 17.39 -9.66 10.76
CA THR A 114 18.16 -10.80 11.26
C THR A 114 19.50 -10.37 11.86
N SER A 115 19.92 -9.12 11.63
CA SER A 115 21.23 -8.61 12.03
C SER A 115 21.45 -8.68 13.54
N THR A 116 22.57 -9.27 13.93
CA THR A 116 22.99 -9.36 15.34
C THR A 116 23.31 -7.99 15.94
N LEU A 117 23.59 -6.97 15.11
CA LEU A 117 23.85 -5.59 15.56
C LEU A 117 22.60 -4.92 16.16
N VAL A 118 21.41 -5.38 15.77
CA VAL A 118 20.12 -4.93 16.34
C VAL A 118 19.49 -5.99 17.27
N GLY A 119 20.25 -7.05 17.57
CA GLY A 119 19.84 -8.15 18.45
C GLY A 119 19.05 -9.28 17.77
N GLY A 120 18.84 -9.20 16.46
CA GLY A 120 18.09 -10.19 15.67
C GLY A 120 16.57 -10.11 15.82
N GLU A 121 15.87 -10.99 15.11
CA GLU A 121 14.41 -10.97 14.91
C GLU A 121 13.57 -10.95 16.19
N LEU A 122 14.08 -11.55 17.27
CA LEU A 122 13.35 -11.70 18.54
C LEU A 122 13.73 -10.63 19.57
N SER A 123 14.60 -9.69 19.21
CA SER A 123 14.99 -8.61 20.09
C SER A 123 13.84 -7.62 20.25
N ALA A 124 13.49 -7.33 21.51
CA ALA A 124 12.44 -6.37 21.85
C ALA A 124 12.78 -4.93 21.42
N THR A 125 14.04 -4.66 21.07
CA THR A 125 14.53 -3.33 20.66
C THR A 125 14.93 -3.30 19.18
N ASN A 126 14.71 -4.37 18.42
CA ASN A 126 15.03 -4.37 17.00
C ASN A 126 14.08 -3.41 16.25
N PRO A 127 14.58 -2.35 15.61
CA PRO A 127 13.72 -1.41 14.89
C PRO A 127 13.12 -2.04 13.62
N PHE A 128 13.78 -3.05 13.04
CA PHE A 128 13.37 -3.64 11.76
C PHE A 128 12.36 -4.79 11.92
N THR A 129 11.79 -4.97 13.11
CA THR A 129 10.69 -5.91 13.32
C THR A 129 9.41 -5.18 13.69
N PRO A 130 8.23 -5.66 13.25
CA PRO A 130 6.99 -4.95 13.51
C PRO A 130 6.68 -4.79 15.01
N ASP A 131 6.06 -3.69 15.39
CA ASP A 131 5.50 -3.50 16.72
C ASP A 131 4.34 -2.51 16.74
N ILE A 132 3.73 -2.35 17.92
CA ILE A 132 2.67 -1.37 18.15
C ILE A 132 3.05 -0.47 19.33
N LEU A 133 3.01 0.84 19.09
CA LEU A 133 3.19 1.87 20.10
C LEU A 133 1.83 2.47 20.47
N VAL A 134 1.62 2.80 21.75
CA VAL A 134 0.34 3.38 22.22
C VAL A 134 0.57 4.76 22.80
N PHE A 135 -0.20 5.73 22.33
CA PHE A 135 -0.15 7.12 22.72
C PHE A 135 -1.46 7.57 23.37
N ASP A 136 -1.39 8.58 24.24
CA ASP A 136 -2.58 9.29 24.72
C ASP A 136 -3.06 10.36 23.73
N GLN A 137 -4.17 11.02 24.03
CA GLN A 137 -4.73 12.09 23.19
C GLN A 137 -3.82 13.32 23.00
N SER A 138 -2.73 13.43 23.76
CA SER A 138 -1.76 14.52 23.67
C SER A 138 -0.50 14.11 22.92
N GLY A 139 -0.45 12.90 22.37
CA GLY A 139 0.72 12.38 21.67
C GLY A 139 1.83 11.88 22.60
N ASN A 140 1.56 11.68 23.90
CA ASN A 140 2.54 11.07 24.80
C ASN A 140 2.46 9.55 24.68
N ARG A 141 3.60 8.89 24.47
CA ARG A 141 3.67 7.42 24.50
C ARG A 141 3.39 6.93 25.92
N ILE A 142 2.36 6.10 26.06
CA ILE A 142 1.90 5.51 27.33
C ILE A 142 2.14 4.00 27.41
N ARG A 143 2.38 3.32 26.27
CA ARG A 143 2.65 1.88 26.20
C ARG A 143 3.47 1.49 24.96
N GLY A 144 3.89 0.22 24.93
CA GLY A 144 4.63 -0.39 23.83
C GLY A 144 6.14 -0.46 24.07
N PRO A 145 6.92 -1.11 23.18
CA PRO A 145 6.42 -1.80 21.99
C PRO A 145 5.61 -3.04 22.36
N LEU A 146 4.41 -3.15 21.77
CA LEU A 146 3.54 -4.32 21.89
C LEU A 146 3.75 -5.21 20.66
N ALA A 147 3.40 -6.48 20.78
CA ALA A 147 3.32 -7.42 19.65
C ALA A 147 4.64 -7.69 18.91
N LYS A 148 5.79 -7.33 19.49
CA LYS A 148 7.12 -7.74 18.98
C LYS A 148 7.18 -9.26 18.75
N PRO A 149 7.94 -9.73 17.76
CA PRO A 149 8.10 -11.16 17.49
C PRO A 149 8.61 -11.92 18.72
N THR A 150 8.11 -13.15 18.90
CA THR A 150 8.49 -14.00 20.04
C THR A 150 8.77 -15.43 19.57
N THR A 151 9.59 -16.16 20.33
CA THR A 151 9.89 -17.57 20.05
C THR A 151 8.65 -18.47 20.04
N SER A 152 7.62 -18.11 20.82
CA SER A 152 6.36 -18.87 20.88
C SER A 152 5.42 -18.57 19.71
N GLY A 153 5.75 -17.61 18.84
CA GLY A 153 4.86 -17.15 17.77
C GLY A 153 3.67 -16.33 18.27
N ALA A 154 3.76 -15.80 19.50
CA ALA A 154 2.73 -14.95 20.12
C ALA A 154 2.93 -13.45 19.83
N GLY A 155 3.69 -13.13 18.78
CA GLY A 155 3.95 -11.79 18.27
C GLY A 155 3.62 -11.68 16.78
N LEU A 156 3.82 -10.47 16.22
CA LEU A 156 3.80 -10.25 14.78
C LEU A 156 4.96 -11.00 14.10
N GLN A 157 4.80 -11.22 12.81
CA GLN A 157 5.81 -11.86 11.97
C GLN A 157 7.09 -11.01 11.90
N PRO A 158 8.28 -11.59 12.14
CA PRO A 158 9.52 -10.82 12.28
C PRO A 158 9.97 -10.14 10.99
N HIS A 159 9.78 -10.81 9.85
CA HIS A 159 10.23 -10.29 8.56
C HIS A 159 9.33 -9.16 8.05
N GLY A 160 8.05 -9.13 8.44
CA GLY A 160 7.10 -8.13 7.98
C GLY A 160 6.78 -8.23 6.47
N PRO A 161 6.09 -7.22 5.92
CA PRO A 161 5.56 -6.05 6.62
C PRO A 161 4.33 -6.35 7.47
N ALA A 162 4.08 -5.48 8.45
CA ALA A 162 2.77 -5.32 9.10
C ALA A 162 2.13 -4.01 8.61
N ILE A 163 0.90 -4.08 8.11
CA ILE A 163 0.35 -2.98 7.28
C ILE A 163 -0.79 -2.23 7.97
N ASP A 164 -1.81 -2.93 8.45
CA ASP A 164 -2.97 -2.26 9.03
C ASP A 164 -3.31 -2.74 10.43
N ILE A 165 -4.00 -1.86 11.16
CA ILE A 165 -4.47 -2.07 12.53
C ILE A 165 -5.85 -1.43 12.70
N ALA A 166 -6.82 -2.20 13.20
CA ALA A 166 -8.18 -1.69 13.40
C ALA A 166 -8.91 -2.39 14.55
N PHE A 167 -9.75 -1.62 15.24
CA PHE A 167 -10.72 -2.16 16.19
C PHE A 167 -12.01 -2.56 15.47
N GLU A 168 -12.57 -3.72 15.82
CA GLU A 168 -13.81 -4.23 15.20
C GLU A 168 -15.04 -3.32 15.40
N LYS A 169 -15.04 -2.45 16.42
CA LYS A 169 -16.10 -1.45 16.66
C LYS A 169 -15.59 -0.01 16.54
N GLY A 170 -14.52 0.20 15.77
CA GLY A 170 -13.91 1.51 15.60
C GLY A 170 -13.53 2.14 16.94
N PHE A 171 -13.95 3.38 17.18
CA PHE A 171 -13.63 4.13 18.40
C PHE A 171 -14.13 3.47 19.70
N GLU A 172 -15.20 2.66 19.64
CA GLU A 172 -15.70 1.91 20.81
C GLU A 172 -14.75 0.78 21.23
N GLY A 173 -13.76 0.43 20.40
CA GLY A 173 -12.81 -0.62 20.65
C GLY A 173 -13.34 -2.02 20.31
N GLY A 174 -13.26 -2.96 21.25
CA GLY A 174 -13.49 -4.38 21.02
C GLY A 174 -12.19 -5.14 20.79
N ARG A 175 -12.22 -6.20 19.98
CA ARG A 175 -11.00 -6.87 19.51
C ARG A 175 -10.20 -5.94 18.59
N LEU A 176 -8.90 -5.88 18.82
CA LEU A 176 -7.92 -5.22 17.94
C LEU A 176 -7.40 -6.26 16.95
N PHE A 177 -7.44 -5.91 15.67
CA PHE A 177 -6.94 -6.74 14.58
C PHE A 177 -5.76 -6.05 13.91
N ALA A 178 -4.87 -6.85 13.34
CA ALA A 178 -3.77 -6.37 12.50
C ALA A 178 -3.53 -7.32 11.31
N THR A 179 -2.90 -6.80 10.26
CA THR A 179 -2.37 -7.59 9.14
C THR A 179 -0.85 -7.66 9.20
N ASP A 180 -0.31 -8.85 8.97
CA ASP A 180 1.13 -9.05 8.86
C ASP A 180 1.50 -10.17 7.88
N SER A 181 2.76 -10.19 7.45
CA SER A 181 3.31 -11.18 6.53
C SER A 181 4.79 -11.46 6.84
N ASN A 182 5.37 -12.49 6.21
CA ASN A 182 6.82 -12.79 6.25
C ASN A 182 7.39 -12.71 4.82
N GLN A 183 7.21 -11.56 4.19
CA GLN A 183 7.66 -11.32 2.83
C GLN A 183 7.94 -9.84 2.63
N ALA A 184 9.22 -9.48 2.67
CA ALA A 184 9.64 -8.25 2.03
C ALA A 184 9.39 -8.32 0.53
N ILE A 185 9.00 -7.19 -0.03
CA ILE A 185 8.70 -7.04 -1.45
C ILE A 185 9.89 -7.52 -2.27
N ARG A 186 9.66 -8.44 -3.22
CA ARG A 186 10.66 -8.99 -4.16
C ARG A 186 11.82 -9.81 -3.54
N ALA A 187 11.74 -10.18 -2.26
CA ALA A 187 12.81 -10.95 -1.60
C ALA A 187 12.95 -12.37 -2.17
N VAL A 188 14.20 -12.83 -2.32
CA VAL A 188 14.52 -14.23 -2.66
C VAL A 188 14.32 -15.09 -1.42
N GLY A 189 13.60 -16.21 -1.57
CA GLY A 189 13.30 -17.10 -0.44
C GLY A 189 12.19 -16.60 0.48
N ALA A 190 11.40 -15.60 0.02
CA ALA A 190 10.22 -15.14 0.72
C ALA A 190 9.22 -16.28 0.98
N GLN A 191 8.52 -16.20 2.11
CA GLN A 191 7.53 -17.21 2.46
C GLN A 191 6.22 -16.97 1.72
N ASN A 192 5.96 -17.79 0.70
CA ASN A 192 4.66 -17.88 0.04
C ASN A 192 3.54 -18.15 1.05
N ASN A 193 2.39 -17.54 0.82
CA ASN A 193 1.19 -17.62 1.64
C ASN A 193 1.43 -17.25 3.13
N SER A 194 2.31 -16.31 3.42
CA SER A 194 2.66 -15.90 4.79
C SER A 194 1.73 -14.84 5.38
N SER A 195 0.91 -14.18 4.57
CA SER A 195 -0.01 -13.15 5.03
C SER A 195 -1.03 -13.71 6.03
N ARG A 196 -1.30 -12.93 7.07
CA ARG A 196 -2.24 -13.25 8.13
C ARG A 196 -3.08 -12.04 8.47
N ILE A 197 -4.28 -12.33 8.96
CA ILE A 197 -5.01 -11.44 9.84
C ILE A 197 -4.87 -12.03 11.24
N VAL A 198 -4.53 -11.18 12.21
CA VAL A 198 -4.32 -11.58 13.60
C VAL A 198 -5.17 -10.72 14.53
N THR A 199 -5.48 -11.24 15.72
CA THR A 199 -5.94 -10.41 16.83
C THR A 199 -4.77 -10.06 17.74
N VAL A 200 -4.78 -8.86 18.29
CA VAL A 200 -3.76 -8.36 19.23
C VAL A 200 -4.46 -8.03 20.54
N ASN A 201 -3.93 -8.50 21.67
CA ASN A 201 -4.36 -8.01 22.97
C ASN A 201 -3.82 -6.58 23.17
N PRO A 202 -4.67 -5.54 23.26
CA PRO A 202 -4.20 -4.15 23.32
C PRO A 202 -3.47 -3.81 24.63
N GLU A 203 -3.60 -4.64 25.67
CA GLU A 203 -2.96 -4.42 26.95
C GLU A 203 -1.60 -5.11 27.06
N THR A 204 -1.50 -6.35 26.55
CA THR A 204 -0.31 -7.21 26.70
C THR A 204 0.52 -7.35 25.42
N GLY A 205 -0.04 -7.00 24.27
CA GLY A 205 0.57 -7.22 22.96
C GLY A 205 0.54 -8.68 22.49
N HIS A 206 -0.13 -9.60 23.19
CA HIS A 206 -0.23 -10.99 22.77
C HIS A 206 -0.98 -11.12 21.44
N VAL A 207 -0.33 -11.72 20.44
CA VAL A 207 -0.89 -11.94 19.10
C VAL A 207 -1.49 -13.33 19.00
N THR A 208 -2.66 -13.44 18.39
CA THR A 208 -3.32 -14.72 18.08
C THR A 208 -3.72 -14.76 16.62
N PRO A 209 -3.28 -15.76 15.85
CA PRO A 209 -3.71 -15.89 14.46
C PRO A 209 -5.23 -15.99 14.34
N PHE A 210 -5.81 -15.20 13.43
CA PHE A 210 -7.25 -15.21 13.14
C PHE A 210 -7.53 -15.88 11.80
N ILE A 211 -6.86 -15.43 10.73
CA ILE A 211 -6.84 -16.07 9.41
C ILE A 211 -5.38 -16.18 8.97
N THR A 212 -4.97 -17.35 8.49
CA THR A 212 -3.58 -17.63 8.06
C THR A 212 -3.55 -18.30 6.69
N GLY A 213 -2.37 -18.29 6.06
CA GLY A 213 -2.18 -18.89 4.74
C GLY A 213 -2.75 -18.02 3.62
N LEU A 214 -2.87 -16.71 3.83
CA LEU A 214 -3.31 -15.79 2.79
C LEU A 214 -2.17 -15.56 1.79
N PRO A 215 -2.46 -15.36 0.50
CA PRO A 215 -1.46 -15.14 -0.54
C PRO A 215 -0.49 -14.02 -0.17
N THR A 216 0.75 -14.14 -0.60
CA THR A 216 1.77 -13.13 -0.35
C THR A 216 2.71 -13.10 -1.53
N GLY A 217 3.04 -11.91 -1.98
CA GLY A 217 3.91 -11.68 -3.12
C GLY A 217 4.41 -10.24 -3.09
N ASP A 218 4.35 -9.56 -4.23
CA ASP A 218 4.68 -8.14 -4.33
C ASP A 218 3.82 -7.28 -3.40
N HIS A 219 2.55 -7.65 -3.21
CA HIS A 219 1.61 -6.93 -2.36
C HIS A 219 0.89 -7.91 -1.40
N PRO A 220 1.09 -7.81 -0.07
CA PRO A 220 0.54 -8.75 0.91
C PRO A 220 -0.93 -8.41 1.28
N ALA A 221 -1.42 -8.95 2.39
CA ALA A 221 -2.68 -8.49 2.99
C ALA A 221 -2.50 -7.11 3.64
N GLU A 222 -3.36 -6.15 3.29
CA GLU A 222 -3.18 -4.74 3.63
C GLU A 222 -4.29 -4.26 4.59
N GLN A 223 -5.12 -3.29 4.17
CA GLN A 223 -6.12 -2.66 5.03
C GLN A 223 -7.31 -3.56 5.37
N ILE A 224 -7.84 -3.40 6.58
CA ILE A 224 -8.98 -4.11 7.13
C ILE A 224 -10.10 -3.13 7.53
N THR A 225 -11.35 -3.53 7.28
CA THR A 225 -12.53 -2.79 7.75
C THR A 225 -13.66 -3.73 8.13
N PHE A 226 -14.61 -3.25 8.92
CA PHE A 226 -15.71 -4.06 9.45
C PHE A 226 -17.06 -3.51 9.01
N LYS A 227 -17.98 -4.41 8.66
CA LYS A 227 -19.39 -4.06 8.41
C LYS A 227 -20.29 -5.27 8.57
N ASP A 228 -21.41 -5.12 9.26
CA ASP A 228 -22.49 -6.11 9.36
C ASP A 228 -22.03 -7.53 9.77
N GLY A 229 -21.11 -7.61 10.75
CA GLY A 229 -20.57 -8.88 11.25
C GLY A 229 -19.54 -9.55 10.35
N TRP A 230 -19.03 -8.83 9.34
CA TRP A 230 -17.94 -9.24 8.49
C TRP A 230 -16.69 -8.39 8.75
N ILE A 231 -15.53 -9.04 8.62
CA ILE A 231 -14.26 -8.37 8.36
C ILE A 231 -14.00 -8.42 6.85
N TYR A 232 -13.58 -7.30 6.29
CA TYR A 232 -13.14 -7.13 4.91
C TYR A 232 -11.66 -6.79 4.93
N TRP A 233 -10.90 -7.26 3.94
CA TRP A 233 -9.52 -6.83 3.76
C TRP A 233 -9.16 -6.73 2.30
N SER A 234 -8.22 -5.83 2.00
CA SER A 234 -7.53 -5.82 0.72
C SER A 234 -6.45 -6.88 0.71
N GLN A 235 -6.45 -7.67 -0.36
CA GLN A 235 -5.45 -8.68 -0.67
C GLN A 235 -4.80 -8.29 -1.99
N GLY A 236 -3.58 -7.78 -1.90
CA GLY A 236 -2.78 -7.41 -3.06
C GLY A 236 -2.41 -8.61 -3.94
N SER A 237 -2.06 -8.33 -5.19
CA SER A 237 -1.57 -9.31 -6.17
C SER A 237 -0.19 -9.85 -5.78
N THR A 238 0.10 -11.09 -6.15
CA THR A 238 1.40 -11.67 -5.84
C THR A 238 2.48 -11.21 -6.80
N THR A 239 2.09 -10.70 -7.97
CA THR A 239 3.01 -10.19 -8.99
C THR A 239 2.66 -8.76 -9.42
N ASN A 240 3.55 -8.14 -10.20
CA ASN A 240 3.35 -6.81 -10.79
C ASN A 240 2.16 -6.76 -11.76
N SER A 241 2.05 -7.78 -12.62
CA SER A 241 1.24 -7.75 -13.85
C SER A 241 0.78 -9.14 -14.27
N SER A 242 0.50 -10.01 -13.30
CA SER A 242 0.02 -11.39 -13.42
C SER A 242 1.05 -12.40 -13.96
N VAL A 243 2.32 -12.04 -14.04
CA VAL A 243 3.38 -12.88 -14.59
C VAL A 243 4.51 -12.97 -13.59
N VAL A 244 4.90 -14.19 -13.23
CA VAL A 244 6.06 -14.43 -12.35
C VAL A 244 7.35 -14.27 -13.16
N GLY A 245 8.05 -13.16 -12.95
CA GLY A 245 9.35 -12.83 -13.53
C GLY A 245 10.51 -12.96 -12.52
N HIS A 246 11.69 -12.48 -12.90
CA HIS A 246 12.84 -12.43 -11.99
C HIS A 246 12.65 -11.42 -10.86
N ASP A 247 11.78 -10.43 -11.06
CA ASP A 247 11.37 -9.47 -10.03
C ASP A 247 10.61 -10.13 -8.87
N ASN A 248 10.03 -11.31 -9.07
CA ASN A 248 9.34 -12.07 -8.03
C ASN A 248 10.29 -13.06 -7.33
N GLY A 249 11.35 -12.54 -6.71
CA GLY A 249 12.32 -13.34 -5.96
C GLY A 249 13.11 -14.31 -6.85
N LEU A 250 13.57 -13.83 -8.01
CA LEU A 250 14.21 -14.64 -9.06
C LEU A 250 13.31 -15.78 -9.59
N GLY A 251 12.00 -15.55 -9.62
CA GLY A 251 11.01 -16.52 -10.07
C GLY A 251 10.58 -17.57 -9.03
N ALA A 252 11.08 -17.47 -7.78
CA ALA A 252 10.75 -18.42 -6.72
C ALA A 252 9.40 -18.14 -6.02
N ASN A 253 8.91 -16.90 -6.10
CA ASN A 253 7.69 -16.49 -5.41
C ASN A 253 6.44 -17.02 -6.14
N GLN A 254 5.33 -17.11 -5.42
CA GLN A 254 4.08 -17.65 -5.94
C GLN A 254 3.45 -16.80 -7.05
N GLN A 255 2.80 -17.48 -7.98
CA GLN A 255 1.92 -16.88 -8.98
C GLN A 255 0.59 -16.40 -8.38
N ASP A 256 -0.09 -15.51 -9.12
CA ASP A 256 -1.40 -15.01 -8.73
C ASP A 256 -2.47 -16.12 -8.75
N ILE A 257 -3.56 -15.87 -8.02
CA ILE A 257 -4.65 -16.81 -7.76
C ILE A 257 -5.97 -16.15 -8.13
N PRO A 258 -6.69 -16.63 -9.18
CA PRO A 258 -7.89 -15.95 -9.64
C PRO A 258 -9.10 -16.24 -8.74
N CYS A 259 -9.99 -15.26 -8.59
CA CYS A 259 -11.24 -15.42 -7.81
C CYS A 259 -12.36 -16.14 -8.57
N GLN A 260 -12.22 -16.29 -9.89
CA GLN A 260 -13.15 -16.98 -10.78
C GLN A 260 -12.38 -17.84 -11.78
N ASP A 261 -13.07 -18.74 -12.48
CA ASP A 261 -12.46 -19.48 -13.58
C ASP A 261 -12.08 -18.49 -14.69
N ILE A 262 -10.83 -18.58 -15.16
CA ILE A 262 -10.31 -17.73 -16.24
C ILE A 262 -9.77 -18.59 -17.39
N THR A 263 -9.70 -17.99 -18.57
CA THR A 263 -9.03 -18.59 -19.73
C THR A 263 -7.84 -17.73 -20.10
N LEU A 264 -6.65 -18.31 -20.10
CA LEU A 264 -5.41 -17.63 -20.48
C LEU A 264 -5.38 -17.38 -21.98
N SER A 265 -4.73 -16.29 -22.39
CA SER A 265 -4.44 -16.00 -23.79
C SER A 265 -3.44 -17.01 -24.36
N GLN A 266 -3.10 -16.87 -25.65
CA GLN A 266 -2.03 -17.66 -26.27
C GLN A 266 -0.63 -17.09 -25.96
N ASN A 267 -0.55 -15.99 -25.19
CA ASN A 267 0.71 -15.31 -24.95
C ASN A 267 1.54 -16.01 -23.86
N THR A 268 2.86 -15.88 -24.01
CA THR A 268 3.85 -16.20 -22.99
C THR A 268 4.82 -15.04 -22.89
N PHE A 269 5.34 -14.81 -21.70
CA PHE A 269 6.17 -13.67 -21.36
C PHE A 269 7.58 -14.18 -21.03
N ASP A 270 8.59 -13.57 -21.65
CA ASP A 270 9.96 -14.07 -21.69
C ASP A 270 10.84 -13.31 -20.68
N SER A 271 11.46 -14.03 -19.76
CA SER A 271 12.31 -13.45 -18.71
C SER A 271 13.76 -13.22 -19.16
N GLY A 272 14.08 -13.46 -20.44
CA GLY A 272 15.39 -13.14 -21.04
C GLY A 272 16.44 -14.24 -20.91
N ASP A 273 16.14 -15.33 -20.20
CA ASP A 273 17.05 -16.43 -19.91
C ASP A 273 16.53 -17.80 -20.39
N GLY A 274 15.46 -17.79 -21.19
CA GLY A 274 14.79 -18.98 -21.71
C GLY A 274 13.54 -19.40 -20.93
N HIS A 275 13.28 -18.80 -19.76
CA HIS A 275 12.02 -19.01 -19.04
C HIS A 275 10.88 -18.21 -19.69
N LYS A 276 9.84 -18.93 -20.09
CA LYS A 276 8.60 -18.37 -20.63
C LYS A 276 7.43 -18.71 -19.72
N THR A 277 6.76 -17.68 -19.22
CA THR A 277 5.70 -17.80 -18.22
C THR A 277 4.37 -17.37 -18.83
N SER A 278 3.31 -18.15 -18.67
CA SER A 278 1.94 -17.66 -18.86
C SER A 278 1.44 -17.01 -17.57
N GLY A 279 0.47 -16.09 -17.65
CA GLY A 279 -0.04 -15.51 -16.41
C GLY A 279 -0.74 -16.53 -15.52
N TYR A 280 -0.88 -16.21 -14.22
CA TYR A 280 -1.41 -17.14 -13.21
C TYR A 280 -0.70 -18.51 -13.19
N SER A 281 0.57 -18.57 -13.60
CA SER A 281 1.38 -19.78 -13.67
C SER A 281 2.74 -19.57 -12.98
N PRO A 282 3.34 -20.61 -12.38
CA PRO A 282 4.69 -20.51 -11.83
C PRO A 282 5.71 -20.07 -12.88
N HIS A 283 6.83 -19.50 -12.43
CA HIS A 283 7.91 -19.07 -13.32
C HIS A 283 8.39 -20.19 -14.26
N GLY A 284 8.57 -19.86 -15.54
CA GLY A 284 9.00 -20.82 -16.57
C GLY A 284 7.92 -21.79 -17.03
N VAL A 285 6.67 -21.67 -16.56
CA VAL A 285 5.55 -22.53 -16.96
C VAL A 285 4.69 -21.84 -18.01
N ALA A 286 4.70 -22.38 -19.23
CA ALA A 286 3.85 -21.94 -20.34
C ALA A 286 2.55 -22.76 -20.41
N ARG A 287 1.40 -22.09 -20.38
CA ARG A 287 0.05 -22.67 -20.44
C ARG A 287 -0.87 -21.92 -21.42
N PRO A 288 -0.46 -21.72 -22.69
CA PRO A 288 -1.24 -20.94 -23.64
C PRO A 288 -2.64 -21.53 -23.85
N GLY A 289 -3.69 -20.71 -23.74
CA GLY A 289 -5.08 -21.12 -23.90
C GLY A 289 -5.66 -21.96 -22.75
N ALA A 290 -4.92 -22.18 -21.66
CA ALA A 290 -5.39 -23.01 -20.56
C ALA A 290 -6.53 -22.34 -19.78
N THR A 291 -7.42 -23.16 -19.24
CA THR A 291 -8.33 -22.74 -18.17
C THR A 291 -7.61 -22.87 -16.83
N VAL A 292 -7.62 -21.79 -16.04
CA VAL A 292 -7.17 -21.79 -14.63
C VAL A 292 -8.42 -21.69 -13.77
N ARG A 293 -8.56 -22.59 -12.80
CA ARG A 293 -9.76 -22.62 -11.95
C ARG A 293 -9.70 -21.56 -10.86
N ALA A 294 -10.85 -21.09 -10.42
CA ALA A 294 -10.95 -20.23 -9.25
C ALA A 294 -10.23 -20.88 -8.05
N PHE A 295 -9.40 -20.11 -7.36
CA PHE A 295 -8.64 -20.53 -6.18
C PHE A 295 -7.61 -21.65 -6.45
N GLU A 296 -7.22 -21.87 -7.71
CA GLU A 296 -6.11 -22.75 -8.06
C GLU A 296 -4.84 -22.30 -7.32
N SER A 297 -4.15 -23.23 -6.65
CA SER A 297 -2.99 -22.98 -5.78
C SER A 297 -3.25 -22.23 -4.46
N ALA A 298 -4.50 -21.94 -4.12
CA ALA A 298 -4.84 -21.33 -2.82
C ALA A 298 -4.75 -22.32 -1.65
N THR A 299 -4.53 -21.79 -0.44
CA THR A 299 -4.51 -22.59 0.79
C THR A 299 -5.91 -22.89 1.37
N GLY A 300 -6.97 -22.48 0.67
CA GLY A 300 -8.35 -22.63 1.09
C GLY A 300 -9.33 -22.08 0.07
N ARG A 301 -10.58 -22.52 0.16
CA ARG A 301 -11.67 -22.04 -0.70
C ARG A 301 -11.92 -20.55 -0.47
N GLY A 302 -12.20 -19.82 -1.55
CA GLY A 302 -12.53 -18.39 -1.49
C GLY A 302 -11.30 -17.48 -1.40
N ILE A 303 -10.10 -18.04 -1.25
CA ILE A 303 -8.85 -17.30 -1.18
C ILE A 303 -8.32 -17.09 -2.60
N CYS A 304 -8.19 -15.83 -2.97
CA CYS A 304 -7.57 -15.32 -4.20
C CYS A 304 -6.83 -14.02 -3.89
N ASP A 305 -6.12 -13.46 -4.86
CA ASP A 305 -5.40 -12.20 -4.75
C ASP A 305 -5.91 -11.15 -5.75
N GLY A 306 -5.34 -9.96 -5.72
CA GLY A 306 -5.83 -8.83 -6.49
C GLY A 306 -7.31 -8.55 -6.20
N SER A 307 -7.67 -8.57 -4.91
CA SER A 307 -9.06 -8.67 -4.47
C SER A 307 -9.34 -7.95 -3.16
N VAL A 308 -10.62 -7.67 -2.93
CA VAL A 308 -11.17 -7.46 -1.59
C VAL A 308 -11.87 -8.77 -1.19
N LEU A 309 -11.42 -9.35 -0.08
CA LEU A 309 -12.00 -10.55 0.50
C LEU A 309 -12.78 -10.20 1.77
N ARG A 310 -13.67 -11.10 2.18
CA ARG A 310 -14.36 -10.98 3.47
C ARG A 310 -14.58 -12.31 4.18
N ALA A 311 -14.72 -12.26 5.50
CA ALA A 311 -15.00 -13.41 6.35
C ALA A 311 -15.92 -13.04 7.53
N LYS A 312 -16.63 -14.02 8.08
CA LYS A 312 -17.46 -13.81 9.26
C LYS A 312 -16.59 -13.58 10.50
N VAL A 313 -16.71 -12.40 11.10
CA VAL A 313 -15.81 -11.96 12.20
C VAL A 313 -15.99 -12.77 13.50
N ASN A 314 -17.16 -13.39 13.67
CA ASN A 314 -17.54 -14.16 14.85
C ASN A 314 -17.70 -15.66 14.57
N ALA A 315 -17.25 -16.15 13.40
CA ALA A 315 -17.27 -17.57 13.12
C ALA A 315 -16.20 -18.31 13.94
N THR A 316 -16.50 -19.54 14.37
CA THR A 316 -15.53 -20.41 15.06
C THR A 316 -14.31 -20.70 14.19
N ASN A 317 -14.50 -20.84 12.89
CA ASN A 317 -13.44 -20.94 11.89
C ASN A 317 -13.64 -19.85 10.83
N PRO A 318 -13.08 -18.65 11.00
CA PRO A 318 -13.28 -17.55 10.06
C PRO A 318 -12.70 -17.87 8.66
N LYS A 319 -11.60 -18.64 8.58
CA LYS A 319 -11.00 -19.06 7.30
C LYS A 319 -11.96 -19.89 6.44
N SER A 320 -12.85 -20.68 7.03
CA SER A 320 -13.85 -21.44 6.26
C SER A 320 -15.03 -20.60 5.75
N THR A 321 -15.08 -19.32 6.12
CA THR A 321 -16.13 -18.37 5.69
C THR A 321 -15.64 -17.33 4.70
N ILE A 322 -14.39 -17.48 4.21
CA ILE A 322 -13.81 -16.56 3.25
C ILE A 322 -14.59 -16.61 1.95
N GLU A 323 -14.95 -15.44 1.45
CA GLU A 323 -15.50 -15.27 0.11
C GLU A 323 -14.94 -14.00 -0.54
N PRO A 324 -14.69 -14.03 -1.86
CA PRO A 324 -14.38 -12.82 -2.61
C PRO A 324 -15.55 -11.86 -2.61
N PHE A 325 -15.28 -10.60 -2.29
CA PHE A 325 -16.26 -9.51 -2.34
C PHE A 325 -16.17 -8.72 -3.64
N SER A 326 -14.95 -8.48 -4.12
CA SER A 326 -14.63 -7.76 -5.36
C SER A 326 -13.22 -8.15 -5.81
N TRP A 327 -12.91 -8.16 -7.10
CA TRP A 327 -11.59 -8.58 -7.60
C TRP A 327 -11.16 -7.94 -8.92
N GLY A 328 -9.98 -8.31 -9.41
CA GLY A 328 -9.40 -7.75 -10.62
C GLY A 328 -8.71 -6.41 -10.36
N TYR A 329 -7.98 -6.36 -9.24
CA TYR A 329 -7.05 -5.29 -8.86
C TYR A 329 -5.61 -5.80 -8.94
N ARG A 330 -4.64 -4.90 -9.05
CA ARG A 330 -3.23 -5.14 -8.73
C ARG A 330 -3.02 -4.99 -7.23
N ASN A 331 -3.00 -3.74 -6.74
CA ASN A 331 -2.80 -3.45 -5.32
C ASN A 331 -3.92 -2.58 -4.73
N PRO A 332 -5.04 -3.16 -4.26
CA PRO A 332 -6.15 -2.39 -3.68
C PRO A 332 -5.84 -1.89 -2.26
N TYR A 333 -4.76 -1.11 -2.08
CA TYR A 333 -4.19 -0.71 -0.78
C TYR A 333 -5.24 -0.28 0.24
N GLY A 334 -5.96 0.80 -0.07
CA GLY A 334 -6.85 1.45 0.89
C GLY A 334 -8.29 1.04 0.71
N ILE A 335 -8.97 0.69 1.81
CA ILE A 335 -10.40 0.35 1.79
C ILE A 335 -11.16 1.05 2.93
N ARG A 336 -12.31 1.65 2.61
CA ARG A 336 -13.18 2.28 3.62
C ARG A 336 -14.64 2.25 3.21
N PHE A 337 -15.53 1.85 4.12
CA PHE A 337 -16.96 1.98 3.87
C PHE A 337 -17.37 3.45 3.96
N ALA A 338 -18.08 3.93 2.94
CA ALA A 338 -18.72 5.22 2.99
C ALA A 338 -19.85 5.22 4.04
N PRO A 339 -20.20 6.39 4.62
CA PRO A 339 -21.43 6.51 5.39
C PRO A 339 -22.68 6.12 4.57
N ASP A 340 -23.73 5.62 5.22
CA ASP A 340 -24.96 5.21 4.50
C ASP A 340 -25.66 6.39 3.80
N ASN A 341 -25.54 7.60 4.35
CA ASN A 341 -26.06 8.83 3.77
C ASN A 341 -25.11 9.48 2.73
N HIS A 342 -24.05 8.78 2.33
CA HIS A 342 -23.09 9.24 1.34
C HIS A 342 -23.55 9.00 -0.11
N ALA A 343 -22.90 9.65 -1.09
CA ALA A 343 -23.13 9.41 -2.51
C ALA A 343 -22.90 7.94 -2.92
N LEU A 344 -21.96 7.26 -2.24
CA LEU A 344 -21.66 5.84 -2.40
C LEU A 344 -22.59 4.91 -1.60
N LYS A 345 -23.56 5.45 -0.84
CA LYS A 345 -24.63 4.71 -0.14
C LYS A 345 -24.14 3.54 0.71
N GLY A 346 -23.14 3.75 1.56
CA GLY A 346 -22.61 2.66 2.38
C GLY A 346 -21.66 1.70 1.63
N GLY A 347 -21.33 1.97 0.37
CA GLY A 347 -20.44 1.12 -0.44
C GLY A 347 -18.97 1.21 -0.01
N LEU A 348 -18.19 0.19 -0.41
CA LEU A 348 -16.77 0.09 -0.08
C LEU A 348 -15.94 0.84 -1.12
N PHE A 349 -15.35 1.97 -0.70
CA PHE A 349 -14.46 2.75 -1.54
C PHE A 349 -13.05 2.18 -1.45
N VAL A 350 -12.38 2.06 -2.60
CA VAL A 350 -11.07 1.41 -2.72
C VAL A 350 -10.11 2.32 -3.48
N THR A 351 -8.89 2.47 -2.98
CA THR A 351 -7.74 3.06 -3.68
C THR A 351 -6.84 1.92 -4.17
N GLU A 352 -6.39 2.01 -5.41
CA GLU A 352 -5.58 0.97 -6.05
C GLU A 352 -4.32 1.57 -6.67
N ASN A 353 -3.15 0.96 -6.43
CA ASN A 353 -1.92 1.31 -7.16
C ASN A 353 -1.84 0.61 -8.52
N GLY A 354 -1.43 1.37 -9.54
CA GLY A 354 -1.20 0.90 -10.91
C GLY A 354 0.02 0.00 -11.02
N GLU A 355 0.23 -0.61 -12.19
CA GLU A 355 1.36 -1.48 -12.50
C GLU A 355 2.65 -0.69 -12.79
N ASP A 356 3.81 -1.30 -12.51
CA ASP A 356 5.11 -0.65 -12.66
C ASP A 356 5.89 -1.13 -13.90
N GLU A 357 6.87 -0.34 -14.33
CA GLU A 357 7.85 -0.68 -15.37
C GLU A 357 8.90 -1.68 -14.83
N ARG A 358 8.50 -2.96 -14.68
CA ARG A 358 9.36 -4.07 -14.25
C ARG A 358 8.83 -5.47 -14.57
N GLY A 359 9.71 -6.46 -14.46
CA GLY A 359 9.44 -7.89 -14.60
C GLY A 359 9.37 -8.35 -16.05
N ALA A 360 8.81 -9.55 -16.27
CA ALA A 360 8.64 -10.13 -17.61
C ALA A 360 7.48 -9.50 -18.42
N ARG A 361 6.60 -8.75 -17.75
CA ARG A 361 5.48 -8.01 -18.36
C ARG A 361 5.43 -6.58 -17.78
N PRO A 362 6.43 -5.74 -18.07
CA PRO A 362 6.46 -4.37 -17.57
C PRO A 362 5.32 -3.54 -18.17
N THR A 363 4.89 -2.53 -17.42
CA THR A 363 3.82 -1.62 -17.83
C THR A 363 4.21 -0.20 -17.45
N ASN A 364 4.21 0.69 -18.44
CA ASN A 364 4.49 2.10 -18.21
C ASN A 364 3.21 2.91 -17.97
N ASN A 365 3.28 4.05 -17.29
CA ASN A 365 2.18 5.01 -17.13
C ASN A 365 0.83 4.39 -16.71
N SER A 366 0.83 3.28 -15.97
CA SER A 366 -0.44 2.75 -15.47
C SER A 366 -0.98 3.66 -14.37
N PRO A 367 -2.22 4.14 -14.49
CA PRO A 367 -2.78 5.02 -13.48
C PRO A 367 -3.09 4.23 -12.21
N ASP A 368 -2.90 4.91 -11.08
CA ASP A 368 -3.59 4.60 -9.83
C ASP A 368 -5.10 4.88 -9.99
N ARG A 369 -5.94 4.21 -9.21
CA ARG A 369 -7.39 4.15 -9.49
C ARG A 369 -8.23 4.22 -8.24
N LEU A 370 -9.41 4.81 -8.40
CA LEU A 370 -10.43 4.93 -7.36
C LEU A 370 -11.64 4.06 -7.73
N HIS A 371 -12.01 3.10 -6.88
CA HIS A 371 -13.00 2.08 -7.17
C HIS A 371 -14.15 2.07 -6.16
N LEU A 372 -15.27 1.47 -6.57
CA LEU A 372 -16.36 1.07 -5.69
C LEU A 372 -16.47 -0.45 -5.75
N ALA A 373 -16.01 -1.12 -4.69
CA ALA A 373 -16.09 -2.56 -4.57
C ALA A 373 -17.50 -3.00 -4.16
N GLN A 374 -18.02 -4.03 -4.81
CA GLN A 374 -19.36 -4.55 -4.57
C GLN A 374 -19.52 -5.98 -5.08
N GLN A 375 -20.54 -6.69 -4.57
CA GLN A 375 -20.99 -7.91 -5.21
C GLN A 375 -22.00 -7.61 -6.32
N ASN A 376 -21.96 -8.41 -7.37
CA ASN A 376 -23.01 -8.49 -8.37
C ASN A 376 -24.32 -8.97 -7.74
N ARG A 377 -25.44 -8.81 -8.46
CA ARG A 377 -26.78 -9.21 -7.97
C ARG A 377 -26.91 -10.71 -7.67
N ASP A 378 -26.10 -11.54 -8.32
CA ASP A 378 -26.05 -12.99 -8.11
C ASP A 378 -25.12 -13.41 -6.96
N GLY A 379 -24.49 -12.44 -6.28
CA GLY A 379 -23.56 -12.68 -5.18
C GLY A 379 -22.11 -12.94 -5.62
N SER A 380 -21.82 -12.97 -6.92
CA SER A 380 -20.43 -13.03 -7.41
C SER A 380 -19.68 -11.72 -7.11
N PRO A 381 -18.36 -11.74 -6.90
CA PRO A 381 -17.57 -10.51 -6.79
C PRO A 381 -17.59 -9.77 -8.13
N ASP A 382 -17.66 -8.45 -8.14
CA ASP A 382 -17.45 -7.68 -9.37
C ASP A 382 -15.97 -7.67 -9.80
N TYR A 383 -15.68 -7.35 -11.07
CA TYR A 383 -14.34 -7.50 -11.67
C TYR A 383 -13.87 -6.17 -12.26
N HIS A 384 -12.70 -5.70 -11.84
CA HIS A 384 -12.17 -4.39 -12.20
C HIS A 384 -11.18 -4.39 -13.37
N GLY A 385 -10.89 -5.56 -13.94
CA GLY A 385 -10.23 -5.67 -15.25
C GLY A 385 -8.75 -6.00 -15.21
N TRP A 386 -8.08 -5.93 -14.06
CA TRP A 386 -6.72 -6.44 -13.93
C TRP A 386 -6.68 -7.95 -14.23
N PRO A 387 -5.69 -8.47 -14.98
CA PRO A 387 -4.42 -7.82 -15.36
C PRO A 387 -4.37 -7.16 -16.74
N ASP A 388 -5.49 -7.07 -17.46
CA ASP A 388 -5.50 -6.65 -18.88
C ASP A 388 -6.16 -5.30 -19.14
N ARG A 389 -6.61 -4.60 -18.08
CA ARG A 389 -7.17 -3.27 -18.16
C ARG A 389 -6.57 -2.36 -17.11
N PHE A 390 -6.02 -1.24 -17.57
CA PHE A 390 -5.36 -0.24 -16.74
C PHE A 390 -6.22 1.02 -16.76
N GLY A 391 -6.98 1.21 -15.67
CA GLY A 391 -8.00 2.24 -15.60
C GLY A 391 -9.13 2.04 -16.60
N PHE A 392 -9.35 3.01 -17.50
CA PHE A 392 -10.40 2.92 -18.53
C PHE A 392 -9.96 2.17 -19.79
N LEU A 393 -8.66 1.94 -19.97
CA LEU A 393 -8.04 1.52 -21.23
C LEU A 393 -7.54 0.09 -21.16
N ASP A 394 -7.63 -0.60 -22.29
CA ASP A 394 -7.03 -1.93 -22.48
C ASP A 394 -5.50 -1.87 -22.35
N SER A 395 -4.89 -2.91 -21.79
CA SER A 395 -3.44 -3.01 -21.59
C SER A 395 -2.63 -2.80 -22.88
N THR A 396 -3.20 -3.09 -24.05
CA THR A 396 -2.52 -2.92 -25.34
C THR A 396 -2.44 -1.47 -25.84
N GLN A 397 -3.03 -0.50 -25.14
CA GLN A 397 -2.95 0.90 -25.55
C GLN A 397 -1.52 1.43 -25.45
N ALA A 398 -1.10 2.21 -26.46
CA ALA A 398 0.29 2.65 -26.61
C ALA A 398 0.84 3.51 -25.45
N VAL A 399 -0.04 4.13 -24.65
CA VAL A 399 0.35 4.87 -23.43
C VAL A 399 1.03 3.97 -22.40
N PHE A 400 0.71 2.67 -22.42
CA PHE A 400 1.24 1.66 -21.52
C PHE A 400 2.47 0.93 -22.04
N ASN A 401 2.92 1.26 -23.26
CA ASN A 401 4.08 0.60 -23.85
C ASN A 401 5.30 0.75 -22.94
N PRO A 402 6.00 -0.35 -22.62
CA PRO A 402 7.23 -0.30 -21.85
C PRO A 402 8.25 0.62 -22.49
N VAL A 403 8.99 1.33 -21.65
CA VAL A 403 10.05 2.28 -22.03
C VAL A 403 11.44 1.80 -21.65
N GLY A 404 11.54 0.73 -20.85
CA GLY A 404 12.78 0.16 -20.37
C GLY A 404 13.10 0.64 -18.96
N GLY A 405 13.14 -0.29 -18.02
CA GLY A 405 13.55 -0.06 -16.63
C GLY A 405 14.67 -1.01 -16.18
N PRO A 406 15.39 -0.69 -15.09
CA PRO A 406 16.38 -1.60 -14.50
C PRO A 406 15.75 -2.86 -13.90
N GLY A 407 14.44 -2.87 -13.69
CA GLY A 407 13.68 -4.02 -13.21
C GLY A 407 13.05 -4.88 -14.30
N ASP A 408 13.21 -4.53 -15.58
CA ASP A 408 12.67 -5.31 -16.70
C ASP A 408 13.52 -6.56 -16.95
N ASP A 409 12.88 -7.71 -17.09
CA ASP A 409 13.59 -8.97 -17.30
C ASP A 409 14.19 -9.04 -18.72
N ASN A 410 13.45 -8.56 -19.72
CA ASN A 410 13.85 -8.61 -21.13
C ASN A 410 13.43 -7.35 -21.91
N PRO A 411 14.09 -6.19 -21.70
CA PRO A 411 13.75 -4.93 -22.37
C PRO A 411 13.71 -5.05 -23.90
N ALA A 412 14.63 -5.81 -24.49
CA ALA A 412 14.72 -5.98 -25.94
C ALA A 412 13.46 -6.64 -26.54
N ALA A 413 12.76 -7.46 -25.75
CA ALA A 413 11.53 -8.11 -26.19
C ALA A 413 10.30 -7.19 -26.12
N VAL A 414 10.25 -6.22 -25.19
CA VAL A 414 9.01 -5.53 -24.79
C VAL A 414 8.99 -4.03 -25.04
N VAL A 415 10.14 -3.35 -25.03
CA VAL A 415 10.20 -1.88 -25.13
C VAL A 415 9.55 -1.38 -26.43
N GLY A 416 8.67 -0.38 -26.29
CA GLY A 416 7.94 0.27 -27.37
C GLY A 416 6.79 -0.56 -27.95
N LYS A 417 6.47 -1.73 -27.38
CA LYS A 417 5.41 -2.63 -27.87
C LYS A 417 4.21 -2.65 -26.92
N PRO A 418 3.00 -2.92 -27.44
CA PRO A 418 1.81 -3.12 -26.60
C PRO A 418 2.01 -4.20 -25.55
N VAL A 419 1.59 -3.92 -24.31
CA VAL A 419 1.52 -4.91 -23.23
C VAL A 419 0.51 -5.98 -23.62
N GLN A 420 1.00 -7.19 -23.90
CA GLN A 420 0.16 -8.28 -24.41
C GLN A 420 -0.80 -8.79 -23.32
N PRO A 421 -2.04 -9.18 -23.67
CA PRO A 421 -3.01 -9.64 -22.70
C PRO A 421 -2.64 -11.01 -22.09
N VAL A 422 -2.92 -11.18 -20.81
CA VAL A 422 -2.78 -12.45 -20.07
C VAL A 422 -4.00 -13.34 -20.26
N LEU A 423 -5.20 -12.75 -20.31
CA LEU A 423 -6.47 -13.44 -20.48
C LEU A 423 -6.87 -13.48 -21.95
N ALA A 424 -7.54 -14.57 -22.36
CA ALA A 424 -8.14 -14.66 -23.69
C ALA A 424 -9.31 -13.68 -23.85
N PHE A 425 -10.05 -13.45 -22.76
CA PHE A 425 -11.16 -12.52 -22.64
C PHE A 425 -11.45 -12.27 -21.15
N PRO A 426 -12.07 -11.13 -20.78
CA PRO A 426 -12.53 -10.89 -19.41
C PRO A 426 -13.50 -11.99 -18.94
N PRO A 427 -13.34 -12.55 -17.71
CA PRO A 427 -14.22 -13.60 -17.20
C PRO A 427 -15.65 -13.12 -16.94
N GLN A 428 -15.84 -11.80 -16.79
CA GLN A 428 -17.13 -11.14 -16.65
C GLN A 428 -17.05 -9.67 -17.09
N PRO A 429 -18.16 -8.93 -17.19
CA PRO A 429 -18.15 -7.51 -17.51
C PRO A 429 -17.29 -6.71 -16.52
N ILE A 430 -16.47 -5.79 -17.06
CA ILE A 430 -15.55 -5.00 -16.24
C ILE A 430 -16.26 -3.81 -15.60
N THR A 431 -16.20 -3.74 -14.27
CA THR A 431 -16.58 -2.57 -13.48
C THR A 431 -15.52 -1.49 -13.63
N ALA A 432 -15.87 -0.41 -14.33
CA ALA A 432 -14.97 0.72 -14.51
C ALA A 432 -14.65 1.43 -13.18
N PRO A 433 -13.42 1.98 -13.02
CA PRO A 433 -13.12 2.82 -11.89
C PRO A 433 -14.00 4.08 -11.88
N LEU A 434 -14.16 4.67 -10.70
CA LEU A 434 -14.84 5.94 -10.51
C LEU A 434 -13.99 7.11 -11.02
N ALA A 435 -12.67 7.03 -10.85
CA ALA A 435 -11.69 8.00 -11.32
C ALA A 435 -10.30 7.37 -11.43
N LEU A 436 -9.41 8.08 -12.13
CA LEU A 436 -8.00 7.75 -12.27
C LEU A 436 -7.17 8.83 -11.58
N GLU A 437 -6.08 8.41 -10.99
CA GLU A 437 -4.96 9.23 -10.58
C GLU A 437 -3.85 9.14 -11.63
N PRO A 438 -2.86 10.05 -11.63
CA PRO A 438 -1.65 9.85 -12.41
C PRO A 438 -0.91 8.57 -12.00
N ALA A 439 -0.07 8.08 -12.90
CA ALA A 439 0.82 6.96 -12.60
C ALA A 439 1.79 7.32 -11.48
N ASP A 440 2.22 6.31 -10.73
CA ASP A 440 3.28 6.38 -9.72
C ASP A 440 3.03 7.39 -8.58
N VAL A 441 1.78 7.77 -8.30
CA VAL A 441 1.46 8.62 -7.14
C VAL A 441 1.36 7.83 -5.84
N ALA A 442 1.25 6.51 -5.92
CA ALA A 442 1.09 5.60 -4.79
C ALA A 442 -0.04 6.05 -3.84
N ILE A 443 -1.28 6.03 -4.34
CA ILE A 443 -2.45 6.32 -3.52
C ILE A 443 -2.72 5.18 -2.53
N VAL A 444 -2.75 5.51 -1.25
CA VAL A 444 -2.76 4.53 -0.15
C VAL A 444 -4.03 4.68 0.69
N GLY A 445 -3.92 4.62 2.02
CA GLY A 445 -5.03 4.71 2.95
C GLY A 445 -5.88 5.98 2.77
N LEU A 446 -7.18 5.82 3.02
CA LEU A 446 -8.17 6.88 2.92
C LEU A 446 -9.11 6.90 4.13
N ASP A 447 -9.75 8.05 4.37
CA ASP A 447 -10.88 8.16 5.29
C ASP A 447 -11.93 9.17 4.80
N PHE A 448 -13.17 8.99 5.24
CA PHE A 448 -14.27 9.91 4.95
C PHE A 448 -14.28 11.07 5.94
N VAL A 449 -14.43 12.27 5.41
CA VAL A 449 -14.41 13.51 6.16
C VAL A 449 -15.62 13.63 7.10
N PRO A 450 -15.41 13.88 8.41
CA PRO A 450 -16.50 14.17 9.33
C PRO A 450 -17.12 15.54 9.05
N ASN A 451 -18.39 15.73 9.42
CA ASN A 451 -19.10 16.99 9.20
C ASN A 451 -18.38 18.23 9.80
N SER A 452 -17.57 18.05 10.85
CA SER A 452 -16.78 19.12 11.47
C SER A 452 -15.64 19.64 10.60
N PHE A 453 -15.17 18.85 9.62
CA PHE A 453 -14.13 19.22 8.66
C PHE A 453 -14.72 19.85 7.38
N VAL A 454 -16.04 19.99 7.27
CA VAL A 454 -16.70 20.53 6.07
C VAL A 454 -16.61 22.06 6.07
N HIS A 455 -15.56 22.58 5.45
CA HIS A 455 -15.39 24.00 5.15
C HIS A 455 -14.47 24.20 3.93
N GLY A 456 -14.51 25.40 3.35
CA GLY A 456 -13.69 25.75 2.19
C GLY A 456 -13.92 24.78 1.00
N PRO A 457 -12.87 24.14 0.46
CA PRO A 457 -12.99 23.24 -0.69
C PRO A 457 -13.60 21.86 -0.33
N VAL A 458 -13.64 21.50 0.96
CA VAL A 458 -14.09 20.18 1.42
C VAL A 458 -15.61 20.14 1.51
N LYS A 459 -16.23 19.25 0.73
CA LYS A 459 -17.69 19.08 0.72
C LYS A 459 -18.10 17.99 1.70
N ARG A 460 -19.38 18.00 2.09
CA ARG A 460 -19.96 16.96 2.95
C ARG A 460 -19.81 15.60 2.28
N GLY A 461 -19.22 14.64 2.99
CA GLY A 461 -18.99 13.29 2.49
C GLY A 461 -17.72 13.14 1.65
N ALA A 462 -16.90 14.18 1.52
CA ALA A 462 -15.59 14.03 0.87
C ALA A 462 -14.75 12.92 1.51
N ALA A 463 -13.81 12.37 0.77
CA ALA A 463 -12.76 11.53 1.29
C ALA A 463 -11.41 12.25 1.21
N LEU A 464 -10.50 11.91 2.11
CA LEU A 464 -9.09 12.28 2.06
C LEU A 464 -8.28 11.00 1.86
N ALA A 465 -7.36 11.01 0.91
CA ALA A 465 -6.48 9.88 0.64
C ALA A 465 -5.02 10.34 0.67
N GLY A 466 -4.15 9.56 1.29
CA GLY A 466 -2.70 9.78 1.22
C GLY A 466 -2.17 9.37 -0.15
N ARG A 467 -1.21 10.14 -0.68
CA ARG A 467 -0.42 9.78 -1.84
C ARG A 467 1.04 9.88 -1.47
N GLU A 468 1.74 8.76 -1.46
CA GLU A 468 3.12 8.69 -0.96
C GLU A 468 4.14 9.17 -2.00
N GLY A 469 3.81 9.08 -3.29
CA GLY A 469 4.82 9.13 -4.35
C GLY A 469 5.63 7.82 -4.41
N ASP A 470 6.42 7.65 -5.47
CA ASP A 470 7.19 6.41 -5.69
C ASP A 470 8.15 6.10 -4.52
N PHE A 471 8.19 4.83 -4.09
CA PHE A 471 8.83 4.37 -2.86
C PHE A 471 10.29 4.81 -2.76
N GLY A 472 10.54 5.67 -1.78
CA GLY A 472 11.86 6.23 -1.48
C GLY A 472 11.78 7.74 -1.38
N PHE A 473 12.85 8.38 -0.94
CA PHE A 473 13.03 9.84 -0.99
C PHE A 473 13.16 10.34 -2.45
N SER A 474 12.35 9.78 -3.35
CA SER A 474 12.19 10.16 -4.74
C SER A 474 11.53 11.53 -4.79
N LYS A 475 11.87 12.30 -5.82
CA LYS A 475 11.13 13.52 -6.08
C LYS A 475 9.73 13.10 -6.51
N SER A 476 8.73 13.60 -5.81
CA SER A 476 7.37 13.82 -6.30
C SER A 476 7.22 13.85 -7.83
N ASN A 477 6.21 13.14 -8.33
CA ASN A 477 6.00 12.88 -9.74
C ASN A 477 5.18 13.99 -10.44
N GLY A 478 5.42 14.17 -11.74
CA GLY A 478 4.61 15.03 -12.60
C GLY A 478 4.85 16.55 -12.51
N THR A 479 4.07 17.30 -13.29
CA THR A 479 3.98 18.77 -13.21
C THR A 479 2.53 19.18 -13.51
N PRO A 480 1.78 19.72 -12.54
CA PRO A 480 2.19 20.02 -11.16
C PRO A 480 2.58 18.75 -10.38
N GLU A 481 3.37 18.98 -9.34
CA GLU A 481 3.92 17.95 -8.45
C GLU A 481 2.81 17.15 -7.72
N GLU A 482 2.89 15.81 -7.78
CA GLU A 482 1.98 14.82 -7.19
C GLU A 482 2.76 13.69 -6.48
N GLY A 483 2.16 13.11 -5.43
CA GLY A 483 2.89 12.30 -4.45
C GLY A 483 3.49 13.18 -3.35
N HIS A 484 3.47 12.71 -2.10
CA HIS A 484 3.71 13.48 -0.87
C HIS A 484 2.61 14.47 -0.50
N ASP A 485 1.34 14.12 -0.75
CA ASP A 485 0.20 14.99 -0.45
C ASP A 485 -1.06 14.26 0.04
N ILE A 486 -1.98 15.03 0.61
CA ILE A 486 -3.32 14.57 0.97
C ILE A 486 -4.30 15.01 -0.12
N GLN A 487 -4.77 14.03 -0.88
CA GLN A 487 -5.75 14.26 -1.93
C GLN A 487 -7.15 14.47 -1.34
N LEU A 488 -7.84 15.51 -1.80
CA LEU A 488 -9.26 15.74 -1.53
C LEU A 488 -10.13 15.16 -2.65
N ILE A 489 -11.01 14.23 -2.30
CA ILE A 489 -11.95 13.58 -3.21
C ILE A 489 -13.37 14.02 -2.85
N ASN A 490 -13.96 14.90 -3.67
CA ASN A 490 -15.35 15.33 -3.52
C ASN A 490 -16.28 14.47 -4.38
N PHE A 491 -17.43 14.10 -3.82
CA PHE A 491 -18.42 13.26 -4.49
C PHE A 491 -19.68 14.05 -4.87
N SER A 492 -20.19 13.81 -6.08
CA SER A 492 -21.53 14.25 -6.47
C SER A 492 -22.56 13.14 -6.23
N ARG A 493 -23.84 13.50 -6.17
CA ARG A 493 -24.90 12.49 -6.13
C ARG A 493 -24.96 11.71 -7.44
N PRO A 494 -25.45 10.46 -7.42
CA PRO A 494 -25.65 9.70 -8.65
C PRO A 494 -26.48 10.47 -9.69
N GLY A 495 -25.90 10.70 -10.87
CA GLY A 495 -26.55 11.40 -11.97
C GLY A 495 -26.41 12.93 -11.94
N GLU A 496 -25.79 13.49 -10.90
CA GLU A 496 -25.54 14.93 -10.79
C GLU A 496 -24.07 15.26 -11.13
N PRO A 497 -23.80 16.34 -11.87
CA PRO A 497 -22.43 16.82 -12.03
C PRO A 497 -21.91 17.32 -10.68
N LEU A 498 -20.61 17.15 -10.43
CA LEU A 498 -19.97 17.79 -9.28
C LEU A 498 -19.98 19.31 -9.47
N GLN A 499 -20.57 20.03 -8.51
CA GLN A 499 -20.52 21.49 -8.44
C GLN A 499 -19.40 21.90 -7.49
N LEU A 500 -18.44 22.68 -7.99
CA LEU A 500 -17.22 23.09 -7.26
C LEU A 500 -17.43 24.38 -6.49
#